data_AF-A0A845QVU1-F1
#
_entry.id   AF-A0A845QVU1-F1
#
_cell.length_a   1.000
_cell.length_b   1.000
_cell.length_c   1.000
_cell.angle_alpha   90.00
_cell.angle_beta   90.00
_cell.angle_gamma   90.00
#
_symmetry.space_group_name_H-M   'P 1'
#
loop_
_entity.id
_entity.type
_entity.pdbx_description
1 polymer ?
#
loop_
_entity_poly.entity_id
_entity_poly.type
_entity_poly.pdbx_seq_one_letter_code
_entity_poly.pdbx_strand_id
1 'polypeptide(L)'
;MKRTKTIFITFALILVLTLIYMIIATFISLENLYTFSFITSAFLIFVSLIIALKKKKIFIYKDKFSKGILVVSIIILSFINIGISYIYVGKIEDTKYTTFNQFAQSRLPKDKIKKEYKEFKDDNLTILYRKSSEPGIELINKYIKDVKKDSTKIYKDVKYDPLTIKITDSETFNEDIIVNDFTGGYYYEDLKQIKMPINDVYNEVLALDTVNEFKFVLRHEYTHYVSHMYRLKNNIEENKIPIWFEEGVASFIGADNIGTPNIILDGITPFEQLIKPEDWASKNGYEQSYKMIYLLIYNHGENIIDEILLGLKDKSFDESFKKATGKTVKNYENQLKKHFKNGWETFPQIKLQEKTEDIEQERITGIKKYIEKYPDNIDAIKELAFLYSRNKNFEEVSEVLKLGMDKKNDSHLWDLLAQNYLKLNEFEKAKEAFKSSLEINGDSGTNYEYLAEIYLLYDIDKSIEILQSGLDKVVYPDLLKPKIQQYKKLKEDLEMGNQEAYKDFLEFNNLDENIKDALIEEVKDY
;
A
#
# COMPACT_ATOMS: atom_id res chain seq x y z
N MET A 1 28.82 -30.62 62.69
CA MET A 1 29.33 -29.23 62.53
C MET A 1 30.30 -29.03 61.37
N LYS A 2 31.47 -29.69 61.28
CA LYS A 2 32.45 -29.42 60.19
C LYS A 2 31.93 -29.69 58.77
N ARG A 3 31.23 -30.81 58.54
CA ARG A 3 30.66 -31.14 57.21
C ARG A 3 29.51 -30.22 56.79
N THR A 4 28.65 -29.85 57.75
CA THR A 4 27.56 -28.89 57.54
C THR A 4 28.08 -27.52 57.12
N LYS A 5 29.18 -27.06 57.74
CA LYS A 5 29.87 -25.82 57.38
C LYS A 5 30.46 -25.89 55.96
N THR A 6 31.02 -27.03 55.57
CA THR A 6 31.52 -27.24 54.20
C THR A 6 30.39 -27.11 53.18
N ILE A 7 29.27 -27.80 53.39
CA ILE A 7 28.10 -27.75 52.48
C ILE A 7 27.59 -26.31 52.33
N PHE A 8 27.46 -25.58 53.43
CA PHE A 8 27.00 -24.19 53.41
C PHE A 8 27.96 -23.27 52.63
N ILE A 9 29.27 -23.43 52.82
CA ILE A 9 30.27 -22.64 52.08
C ILE A 9 30.29 -23.02 50.60
N THR A 10 30.11 -24.30 50.25
CA THR A 10 29.99 -24.72 48.84
C THR A 10 28.77 -24.07 48.20
N PHE A 11 27.63 -24.09 48.88
CA PHE A 11 26.40 -23.46 48.39
C PHE A 11 26.58 -21.94 48.19
N ALA A 12 27.17 -21.25 49.16
CA ALA A 12 27.45 -19.81 49.04
C ALA A 12 28.41 -19.50 47.88
N LEU A 13 29.42 -20.34 47.65
CA LEU A 13 30.36 -20.20 46.54
C LEU A 13 29.66 -20.38 45.19
N ILE A 14 28.81 -21.41 45.06
CA ILE A 14 28.02 -21.65 43.84
C ILE A 14 27.15 -20.43 43.55
N LEU A 15 26.46 -19.89 44.57
CA LEU A 15 25.59 -18.74 44.41
C LEU A 15 26.35 -17.51 43.88
N VAL A 16 27.51 -17.21 44.47
CA VAL A 16 28.37 -16.10 44.04
C VAL A 16 28.89 -16.31 42.62
N LEU A 17 29.35 -17.51 42.28
CA LEU A 17 29.83 -17.83 40.92
C LEU A 17 28.70 -17.72 39.88
N THR A 18 27.48 -18.13 40.25
CA THR A 18 26.30 -17.99 39.39
C THR A 18 25.95 -16.53 39.16
N LEU A 19 25.99 -15.71 40.21
CA LEU A 19 25.77 -14.25 40.12
C LEU A 19 26.82 -13.57 39.23
N ILE A 20 28.10 -13.90 39.40
CA ILE A 20 29.19 -13.38 38.55
C ILE A 20 28.98 -13.79 37.09
N TYR A 21 28.62 -15.06 36.85
CA TYR A 21 28.31 -15.54 35.52
C TYR A 21 27.13 -14.78 34.90
N MET A 22 26.05 -14.54 35.64
CA MET A 22 24.91 -13.76 35.15
C MET A 22 25.32 -12.33 34.82
N ILE A 23 26.16 -11.69 35.64
CA ILE A 23 26.68 -10.35 35.34
C ILE A 23 27.51 -10.37 34.05
N ILE A 24 28.46 -11.29 33.91
CA ILE A 24 29.28 -11.39 32.69
C ILE A 24 28.43 -11.68 31.46
N ALA A 25 27.41 -12.54 31.59
CA ALA A 25 26.48 -12.86 30.52
C ALA A 25 25.73 -11.63 30.00
N THR A 26 25.48 -10.60 30.82
CA THR A 26 24.85 -9.34 30.36
C THR A 26 25.73 -8.51 29.43
N PHE A 27 27.04 -8.74 29.40
CA PHE A 27 28.00 -7.99 28.55
C PHE A 27 28.45 -8.76 27.30
N ILE A 28 27.99 -10.00 27.12
CA ILE A 28 28.34 -10.83 25.96
C ILE A 28 27.22 -10.73 24.93
N SER A 29 27.59 -10.61 23.65
CA SER A 29 26.59 -10.63 22.58
C SER A 29 25.83 -11.96 22.58
N LEU A 30 24.52 -11.90 22.36
CA LEU A 30 23.62 -13.04 22.54
C LEU A 30 24.00 -14.26 21.69
N GLU A 31 24.54 -14.04 20.48
CA GLU A 31 25.06 -15.09 19.59
C GLU A 31 26.25 -15.86 20.18
N ASN A 32 27.03 -15.21 21.04
CA ASN A 32 28.22 -15.79 21.67
C ASN A 32 27.92 -16.39 23.05
N LEU A 33 26.69 -16.21 23.57
CA LEU A 33 26.35 -16.65 24.93
C LEU A 33 26.42 -18.17 25.07
N TYR A 34 25.86 -18.94 24.15
CA TYR A 34 25.92 -20.41 24.19
C TYR A 34 27.36 -20.93 24.14
N THR A 35 28.16 -20.43 23.20
CA THR A 35 29.58 -20.78 23.04
C THR A 35 30.39 -20.43 24.30
N PHE A 36 30.17 -19.24 24.87
CA PHE A 36 30.78 -18.84 26.13
C PHE A 36 30.39 -19.74 27.30
N SER A 37 29.10 -20.09 27.39
CA SER A 37 28.55 -21.00 28.43
C SER A 37 29.18 -22.38 28.35
N PHE A 38 29.36 -22.88 27.13
CA PHE A 38 29.97 -24.17 26.86
C PHE A 38 31.47 -24.17 27.26
N ILE A 39 32.23 -23.16 26.82
CA ILE A 39 33.67 -23.03 27.13
C ILE A 39 33.90 -22.91 28.65
N THR A 40 33.15 -22.03 29.32
CA THR A 40 33.26 -21.84 30.77
C THR A 40 32.88 -23.10 31.54
N SER A 41 31.84 -23.80 31.11
CA SER A 41 31.41 -25.07 31.71
C SER A 41 32.44 -26.18 31.53
N ALA A 42 33.07 -26.28 30.35
CA ALA A 42 34.16 -27.23 30.08
C ALA A 42 35.39 -26.92 30.94
N PHE A 43 35.75 -25.64 31.09
CA PHE A 43 36.84 -25.22 31.96
C PHE A 43 36.57 -25.56 33.44
N LEU A 44 35.35 -25.33 33.93
CA LEU A 44 34.94 -25.67 35.29
C LEU A 44 35.02 -27.17 35.55
N ILE A 45 34.56 -28.00 34.61
CA ILE A 45 34.68 -29.47 34.70
C ILE A 45 36.15 -29.88 34.72
N PHE A 46 36.99 -29.30 33.87
CA PHE A 46 38.43 -29.57 33.86
C PHE A 46 39.12 -29.22 35.20
N VAL A 47 38.80 -28.06 35.76
CA VAL A 47 39.28 -27.65 37.09
C VAL A 47 38.80 -28.63 38.17
N SER A 48 37.55 -29.09 38.09
CA SER A 48 37.00 -30.07 39.04
C SER A 48 37.74 -31.41 38.99
N LEU A 49 38.13 -31.88 37.79
CA LEU A 49 38.92 -33.09 37.60
C LEU A 49 40.33 -32.95 38.22
N ILE A 50 40.97 -31.79 38.03
CA ILE A 50 42.28 -31.50 38.66
C ILE A 50 42.16 -31.53 40.20
N ILE A 51 41.09 -30.94 40.74
CA ILE A 51 40.82 -30.92 42.18
C ILE A 51 40.59 -32.34 42.73
N ALA A 52 39.88 -33.18 41.98
CA ALA A 52 39.64 -34.58 42.32
C ALA A 52 40.94 -35.41 42.34
N LEU A 53 41.83 -35.18 41.38
CA LEU A 53 43.08 -35.94 41.21
C LEU A 53 44.21 -35.47 42.15
N LYS A 54 44.20 -34.21 42.61
CA LYS A 54 45.25 -33.70 43.52
C LYS A 54 45.13 -34.29 44.94
N LYS A 55 46.19 -34.99 45.37
CA LYS A 55 46.34 -35.52 46.74
C LYS A 55 46.51 -34.44 47.83
N LYS A 56 46.86 -33.19 47.48
CA LYS A 56 47.04 -32.09 48.44
C LYS A 56 45.70 -31.58 49.00
N LYS A 57 45.70 -31.09 50.25
CA LYS A 57 44.53 -30.48 50.90
C LYS A 57 44.26 -29.12 50.24
N ILE A 58 43.03 -28.88 49.80
CA ILE A 58 42.60 -27.60 49.21
C ILE A 58 41.69 -26.92 50.23
N PHE A 59 42.21 -25.88 50.89
CA PHE A 59 41.45 -25.00 51.78
C PHE A 59 40.60 -25.73 52.85
N ILE A 60 39.29 -25.45 52.91
CA ILE A 60 38.31 -26.10 53.81
C ILE A 60 37.90 -27.53 53.39
N TYR A 61 38.24 -27.95 52.16
CA TYR A 61 37.88 -29.27 51.60
C TYR A 61 39.00 -30.28 51.88
N LYS A 62 39.12 -30.69 53.15
CA LYS A 62 40.25 -31.48 53.65
C LYS A 62 40.10 -33.00 53.49
N ASP A 63 38.87 -33.50 53.43
CA ASP A 63 38.54 -34.93 53.31
C ASP A 63 37.92 -35.28 51.95
N LYS A 64 37.95 -36.57 51.59
CA LYS A 64 37.45 -37.07 50.29
C LYS A 64 35.97 -36.72 50.06
N PHE A 65 35.15 -36.75 51.11
CA PHE A 65 33.72 -36.46 51.00
C PHE A 65 33.47 -34.97 50.69
N SER A 66 34.15 -34.08 51.40
CA SER A 66 34.11 -32.63 51.13
C SER A 66 34.59 -32.29 49.70
N LYS A 67 35.65 -32.93 49.20
CA LYS A 67 36.11 -32.76 47.81
C LYS A 67 35.08 -33.27 46.79
N GLY A 68 34.44 -34.40 47.06
CA GLY A 68 33.37 -34.95 46.22
C GLY A 68 32.19 -33.99 46.08
N ILE A 69 31.76 -33.37 47.19
CA ILE A 69 30.69 -32.36 47.18
C ILE A 69 31.04 -31.18 46.28
N LEU A 70 32.27 -30.67 46.36
CA LEU A 70 32.71 -29.56 45.51
C LEU A 70 32.71 -29.93 44.03
N VAL A 71 33.20 -31.12 43.68
CA VAL A 71 33.25 -31.60 42.29
C VAL A 71 31.85 -31.77 41.72
N VAL A 72 30.96 -32.46 42.46
CA VAL A 72 29.55 -32.65 42.04
C VAL A 72 28.85 -31.31 41.87
N SER A 73 29.09 -30.36 42.79
CA SER A 73 28.51 -29.02 42.74
C SER A 73 28.93 -28.24 41.49
N ILE A 74 30.21 -28.33 41.12
CA ILE A 74 30.74 -27.67 39.92
C ILE A 74 30.13 -28.28 38.65
N ILE A 75 29.99 -29.61 38.61
CA ILE A 75 29.35 -30.31 37.48
C ILE A 75 27.89 -29.87 37.34
N ILE A 76 27.13 -29.83 38.44
CA ILE A 76 25.73 -29.37 38.43
C ILE A 76 25.65 -27.92 37.92
N LEU A 77 26.52 -27.03 38.40
CA LEU A 77 26.55 -25.64 37.95
C LEU A 77 26.83 -25.51 36.45
N SER A 78 27.76 -26.31 35.90
CA SER A 78 28.03 -26.36 34.46
C SER A 78 26.80 -26.74 33.64
N PHE A 79 26.02 -27.74 34.09
CA PHE A 79 24.78 -28.12 33.41
C PHE A 79 23.70 -27.04 33.49
N ILE A 80 23.56 -26.37 34.64
CA ILE A 80 22.61 -25.26 34.82
C ILE A 80 22.95 -24.11 33.88
N ASN A 81 24.22 -23.72 33.77
CA ASN A 81 24.64 -22.63 32.89
C ASN A 81 24.36 -22.93 31.41
N ILE A 82 24.67 -24.15 30.95
CA ILE A 82 24.35 -24.58 29.58
C ILE A 82 22.83 -24.58 29.35
N GLY A 83 22.05 -25.10 30.30
CA GLY A 83 20.59 -25.16 30.21
C GLY A 83 19.93 -23.79 30.16
N ILE A 84 20.36 -22.85 31.02
CA ILE A 84 19.85 -21.46 31.01
C ILE A 84 20.16 -20.80 29.66
N SER A 85 21.39 -20.93 29.17
CA SER A 85 21.78 -20.33 27.90
C SER A 85 21.05 -20.94 26.71
N TYR A 86 20.78 -22.25 26.73
CA TYR A 86 19.97 -22.91 25.70
C TYR A 86 18.53 -22.38 25.69
N ILE A 87 17.90 -22.23 26.86
CA ILE A 87 16.54 -21.66 26.98
C ILE A 87 16.53 -20.19 26.51
N TYR A 88 17.54 -19.40 26.85
CA TYR A 88 17.64 -18.00 26.46
C TYR A 88 17.83 -17.83 24.95
N VAL A 89 18.69 -18.65 24.32
CA VAL A 89 18.88 -18.65 22.87
C VAL A 89 17.61 -19.11 22.14
N GLY A 90 16.96 -20.18 22.61
CA GLY A 90 15.71 -20.68 22.03
C GLY A 90 14.58 -19.65 22.08
N LYS A 91 14.39 -18.95 23.21
CA LYS A 91 13.42 -17.85 23.31
C LYS A 91 13.69 -16.71 22.34
N ILE A 92 14.95 -16.47 21.97
CA ILE A 92 15.31 -15.39 21.04
C ILE A 92 15.07 -15.82 19.59
N GLU A 93 15.38 -17.07 19.24
CA GLU A 93 15.01 -17.64 17.94
C GLU A 93 13.49 -17.56 17.75
N ASP A 94 12.71 -17.91 18.78
CA ASP A 94 11.25 -17.73 18.76
C ASP A 94 10.84 -16.26 18.53
N THR A 95 11.58 -15.28 19.08
CA THR A 95 11.33 -13.84 18.83
C THR A 95 11.87 -13.30 17.50
N LYS A 96 12.82 -13.95 16.83
CA LYS A 96 13.22 -13.56 15.46
C LYS A 96 12.10 -13.84 14.46
N TYR A 97 11.26 -14.81 14.79
CA TYR A 97 10.13 -15.22 13.99
C TYR A 97 8.80 -15.07 14.74
N THR A 98 8.74 -14.23 15.79
CA THR A 98 7.47 -13.84 16.40
C THR A 98 6.60 -13.25 15.34
N THR A 99 5.35 -13.69 15.31
CA THR A 99 4.46 -13.43 14.20
C THR A 99 3.76 -12.10 14.38
N PHE A 100 3.37 -11.44 13.29
CA PHE A 100 2.61 -10.20 13.32
C PHE A 100 1.32 -10.35 14.18
N ASN A 101 0.70 -11.54 14.14
CA ASN A 101 -0.45 -11.90 14.96
C ASN A 101 -0.18 -11.87 16.47
N GLN A 102 1.03 -12.25 16.93
CA GLN A 102 1.38 -12.18 18.35
C GLN A 102 1.56 -10.74 18.85
N PHE A 103 1.95 -9.80 17.98
CA PHE A 103 1.95 -8.36 18.30
C PHE A 103 0.53 -7.79 18.34
N ALA A 104 -0.36 -8.29 17.49
CA ALA A 104 -1.77 -7.91 17.48
C ALA A 104 -2.63 -8.59 18.56
N GLN A 105 -2.07 -9.52 19.35
CA GLN A 105 -2.81 -10.13 20.45
C GLN A 105 -3.09 -9.09 21.56
N SER A 106 -4.32 -8.58 21.61
CA SER A 106 -5.29 -9.03 22.61
C SER A 106 -6.53 -8.13 22.74
N ARG A 107 -7.45 -8.28 21.78
CA ARG A 107 -8.87 -8.50 22.08
C ARG A 107 -9.53 -8.99 20.80
N LEU A 108 -10.08 -10.21 20.83
CA LEU A 108 -11.19 -10.55 19.93
C LEU A 108 -12.15 -9.36 19.95
N PRO A 109 -12.54 -8.82 18.79
CA PRO A 109 -13.37 -7.63 18.74
C PRO A 109 -14.61 -7.84 19.57
N LYS A 110 -14.76 -7.03 20.60
CA LYS A 110 -16.00 -6.98 21.35
C LYS A 110 -16.89 -6.06 20.54
N ASP A 111 -17.70 -6.63 19.65
CA ASP A 111 -18.82 -5.90 19.03
C ASP A 111 -19.76 -5.42 20.15
N LYS A 112 -19.44 -4.29 20.77
CA LYS A 112 -20.21 -3.67 21.86
C LYS A 112 -21.44 -2.95 21.33
N ILE A 113 -21.45 -2.65 20.04
CA ILE A 113 -22.57 -2.02 19.34
C ILE A 113 -22.98 -2.99 18.24
N LYS A 114 -24.19 -3.56 18.32
CA LYS A 114 -24.84 -4.18 17.16
C LYS A 114 -25.15 -3.08 16.14
N LYS A 115 -24.14 -2.58 15.43
CA LYS A 115 -24.35 -1.77 14.24
C LYS A 115 -24.94 -2.70 13.18
N GLU A 116 -26.00 -2.27 12.49
CA GLU A 116 -26.64 -3.08 11.46
C GLU A 116 -25.71 -3.18 10.24
N TYR A 117 -25.11 -4.35 10.06
CA TYR A 117 -24.34 -4.68 8.86
C TYR A 117 -25.26 -5.37 7.85
N LYS A 118 -25.14 -4.97 6.59
CA LYS A 118 -25.61 -5.73 5.44
C LYS A 118 -24.55 -6.75 5.03
N GLU A 119 -24.99 -7.81 4.36
CA GLU A 119 -24.11 -8.86 3.85
C GLU A 119 -24.13 -8.84 2.31
N PHE A 120 -22.96 -9.01 1.71
CA PHE A 120 -22.77 -9.35 0.31
C PHE A 120 -22.00 -10.66 0.26
N LYS A 121 -22.44 -11.61 -0.56
CA LYS A 121 -21.86 -12.96 -0.64
C LYS A 121 -21.48 -13.28 -2.08
N ASP A 122 -20.27 -13.77 -2.26
CA ASP A 122 -19.76 -14.24 -3.56
C ASP A 122 -18.78 -15.40 -3.31
N ASP A 123 -19.11 -16.60 -3.80
CA ASP A 123 -18.38 -17.84 -3.50
C ASP A 123 -18.08 -18.04 -2.00
N ASN A 124 -16.79 -18.01 -1.63
CA ASN A 124 -16.27 -18.16 -0.27
C ASN A 124 -16.05 -16.81 0.45
N LEU A 125 -16.45 -15.70 -0.17
CA LEU A 125 -16.31 -14.35 0.36
C LEU A 125 -17.64 -13.87 0.96
N THR A 126 -17.57 -13.30 2.15
CA THR A 126 -18.65 -12.49 2.73
C THR A 126 -18.13 -11.09 3.03
N ILE A 127 -18.75 -10.06 2.45
CA ILE A 127 -18.48 -8.66 2.82
C ILE A 127 -19.59 -8.19 3.76
N LEU A 128 -19.20 -7.82 4.98
CA LEU A 128 -20.07 -7.17 5.96
C LEU A 128 -19.85 -5.66 5.87
N TYR A 129 -20.90 -4.91 5.56
CA TYR A 129 -20.76 -3.47 5.29
C TYR A 129 -21.95 -2.67 5.80
N ARG A 130 -21.77 -1.36 5.93
CA ARG A 130 -22.85 -0.44 6.29
C ARG A 130 -23.60 0.06 5.07
N LYS A 131 -24.85 0.45 5.25
CA LYS A 131 -25.69 1.00 4.16
C LYS A 131 -25.04 2.20 3.43
N SER A 132 -24.18 2.97 4.09
CA SER A 132 -23.40 4.05 3.47
C SER A 132 -22.39 3.54 2.45
N SER A 133 -21.75 2.38 2.68
CA SER A 133 -20.75 1.78 1.79
C SER A 133 -21.36 0.96 0.64
N GLU A 134 -22.67 0.72 0.67
CA GLU A 134 -23.41 -0.07 -0.34
C GLU A 134 -23.09 0.31 -1.80
N PRO A 135 -22.94 1.60 -2.18
CA PRO A 135 -22.58 1.97 -3.56
C PRO A 135 -21.27 1.36 -4.07
N GLY A 136 -20.29 1.12 -3.20
CA GLY A 136 -18.95 0.63 -3.59
C GLY A 136 -18.76 -0.88 -3.55
N ILE A 137 -19.72 -1.67 -3.01
CA ILE A 137 -19.48 -3.08 -2.67
C ILE A 137 -19.15 -3.96 -3.88
N GLU A 138 -19.82 -3.75 -5.01
CA GLU A 138 -19.54 -4.49 -6.25
C GLU A 138 -18.12 -4.22 -6.77
N LEU A 139 -17.68 -2.96 -6.70
CA LEU A 139 -16.33 -2.56 -7.10
C LEU A 139 -15.26 -3.14 -6.16
N ILE A 140 -15.53 -3.17 -4.85
CA ILE A 140 -14.66 -3.84 -3.87
C ILE A 140 -14.54 -5.33 -4.19
N ASN A 141 -15.65 -6.00 -4.51
CA ASN A 141 -15.64 -7.40 -4.93
C ASN A 141 -14.80 -7.62 -6.21
N LYS A 142 -14.88 -6.69 -7.17
CA LYS A 142 -14.04 -6.71 -8.37
C LYS A 142 -12.55 -6.65 -8.02
N TYR A 143 -12.15 -5.72 -7.14
CA TYR A 143 -10.77 -5.64 -6.66
C TYR A 143 -10.30 -6.91 -5.94
N ILE A 144 -11.19 -7.57 -5.20
CA ILE A 144 -10.89 -8.85 -4.53
C ILE A 144 -10.63 -9.96 -5.56
N LYS A 145 -11.42 -10.03 -6.63
CA LYS A 145 -11.20 -10.98 -7.73
C LYS A 145 -9.87 -10.72 -8.43
N ASP A 146 -9.55 -9.45 -8.67
CA ASP A 146 -8.30 -9.05 -9.31
C ASP A 146 -7.08 -9.46 -8.46
N VAL A 147 -7.09 -9.16 -7.16
CA VAL A 147 -5.97 -9.57 -6.29
C VAL A 147 -5.90 -11.07 -6.11
N LYS A 148 -7.03 -11.77 -6.02
CA LYS A 148 -7.03 -13.24 -5.99
C LYS A 148 -6.31 -13.81 -7.21
N LYS A 149 -6.59 -13.28 -8.40
CA LYS A 149 -5.93 -13.66 -9.65
C LYS A 149 -4.43 -13.37 -9.60
N ASP A 150 -4.00 -12.19 -9.14
CA ASP A 150 -2.57 -11.88 -9.04
C ASP A 150 -1.84 -12.72 -8.01
N SER A 151 -2.46 -12.96 -6.85
CA SER A 151 -1.85 -13.78 -5.81
C SER A 151 -1.58 -15.19 -6.31
N THR A 152 -2.33 -15.72 -7.29
CA THR A 152 -2.06 -17.05 -7.88
C THR A 152 -0.75 -17.14 -8.68
N LYS A 153 -0.20 -16.00 -9.13
CA LYS A 153 1.10 -15.94 -9.81
C LYS A 153 2.25 -16.24 -8.85
N ILE A 154 2.06 -15.91 -7.57
CA ILE A 154 3.04 -16.08 -6.49
C ILE A 154 2.72 -17.34 -5.67
N TYR A 155 1.49 -17.47 -5.19
CA TYR A 155 1.04 -18.59 -4.34
C TYR A 155 0.30 -19.63 -5.19
N LYS A 156 0.95 -20.76 -5.48
CA LYS A 156 0.40 -21.79 -6.35
C LYS A 156 -0.52 -22.78 -5.62
N ASP A 157 -1.59 -23.19 -6.30
CA ASP A 157 -2.52 -24.23 -5.87
C ASP A 157 -3.06 -23.99 -4.43
N VAL A 158 -3.49 -22.77 -4.14
CA VAL A 158 -4.04 -22.39 -2.83
C VAL A 158 -5.43 -23.00 -2.65
N LYS A 159 -5.68 -23.61 -1.50
CA LYS A 159 -7.02 -24.03 -1.08
C LYS A 159 -7.63 -22.93 -0.20
N TYR A 160 -8.66 -22.27 -0.70
CA TYR A 160 -9.31 -21.16 -0.03
C TYR A 160 -10.43 -21.60 0.91
N ASP A 161 -10.30 -21.28 2.18
CA ASP A 161 -11.41 -21.34 3.14
C ASP A 161 -12.33 -20.11 3.01
N PRO A 162 -13.46 -20.05 3.73
CA PRO A 162 -14.27 -18.84 3.76
C PRO A 162 -13.53 -17.63 4.36
N LEU A 163 -13.65 -16.47 3.71
CA LEU A 163 -13.12 -15.17 4.13
C LEU A 163 -14.27 -14.21 4.43
N THR A 164 -14.16 -13.49 5.55
CA THR A 164 -15.04 -12.34 5.83
C THR A 164 -14.27 -11.04 5.68
N ILE A 165 -14.82 -10.05 4.97
CA ILE A 165 -14.29 -8.69 4.96
C ILE A 165 -15.30 -7.79 5.65
N LYS A 166 -14.93 -7.18 6.77
CA LYS A 166 -15.79 -6.30 7.57
C LYS A 166 -15.37 -4.85 7.35
N ILE A 167 -16.21 -4.11 6.63
CA ILE A 167 -16.07 -2.68 6.37
C ILE A 167 -16.73 -1.91 7.50
N THR A 168 -15.99 -1.03 8.16
CA THR A 168 -16.46 -0.27 9.33
C THR A 168 -16.07 1.22 9.24
N ASP A 169 -16.51 2.06 10.18
CA ASP A 169 -15.96 3.42 10.34
C ASP A 169 -14.60 3.37 11.08
N SER A 170 -13.79 4.42 10.92
CA SER A 170 -12.47 4.50 11.57
C SER A 170 -12.54 4.47 13.10
N GLU A 171 -13.58 5.02 13.71
CA GLU A 171 -13.74 5.01 15.17
C GLU A 171 -13.85 3.58 15.71
N THR A 172 -14.73 2.78 15.11
CA THR A 172 -14.96 1.37 15.45
C THR A 172 -13.74 0.51 15.10
N PHE A 173 -13.05 0.85 14.00
CA PHE A 173 -11.80 0.18 13.63
C PHE A 173 -10.72 0.39 14.71
N ASN A 174 -10.54 1.64 15.15
CA ASN A 174 -9.55 2.02 16.16
C ASN A 174 -9.88 1.47 17.56
N GLU A 175 -11.16 1.30 17.92
CA GLU A 175 -11.55 0.64 19.18
C GLU A 175 -11.17 -0.85 19.22
N ASP A 176 -11.11 -1.50 18.05
CA ASP A 176 -10.84 -2.93 17.89
C ASP A 176 -9.35 -3.27 17.71
N ILE A 177 -8.49 -2.27 17.45
CA ILE A 177 -7.07 -2.47 17.14
C ILE A 177 -6.20 -1.78 18.20
N ILE A 178 -5.32 -2.56 18.83
CA ILE A 178 -4.43 -2.10 19.92
C ILE A 178 -3.08 -1.59 19.38
N VAL A 179 -2.81 -1.80 18.09
CA VAL A 179 -1.56 -1.36 17.46
C VAL A 179 -1.74 0.09 16.98
N ASN A 180 -1.16 1.03 17.72
CA ASN A 180 -1.35 2.48 17.58
C ASN A 180 -0.90 3.09 16.23
N ASP A 181 -0.37 2.31 15.29
CA ASP A 181 0.28 2.83 14.07
C ASP A 181 -0.32 2.28 12.75
N PHE A 182 -1.42 1.52 12.79
CA PHE A 182 -2.03 0.95 11.58
C PHE A 182 -3.32 1.67 11.19
N THR A 183 -3.32 2.38 10.07
CA THR A 183 -4.42 3.27 9.66
C THR A 183 -5.27 2.76 8.50
N GLY A 184 -4.94 1.62 7.88
CA GLY A 184 -5.56 1.18 6.62
C GLY A 184 -6.45 -0.07 6.70
N GLY A 185 -6.01 -1.14 7.33
CA GLY A 185 -6.71 -2.43 7.32
C GLY A 185 -5.96 -3.47 8.13
N TYR A 186 -6.61 -4.60 8.45
CA TYR A 186 -5.95 -5.68 9.18
C TYR A 186 -6.60 -7.04 8.91
N TYR A 187 -5.77 -8.04 8.59
CA TYR A 187 -6.18 -9.43 8.49
C TYR A 187 -5.99 -10.22 9.80
N TYR A 188 -7.09 -10.72 10.36
CA TYR A 188 -7.12 -11.59 11.53
C TYR A 188 -7.12 -13.07 11.11
N GLU A 189 -6.00 -13.77 11.31
CA GLU A 189 -5.83 -15.18 10.92
C GLU A 189 -6.84 -16.12 11.59
N ASP A 190 -7.00 -16.03 12.91
CA ASP A 190 -7.91 -16.89 13.69
C ASP A 190 -9.37 -16.81 13.23
N LEU A 191 -9.78 -15.63 12.76
CA LEU A 191 -11.14 -15.35 12.31
C LEU A 191 -11.31 -15.50 10.80
N LYS A 192 -10.21 -15.62 10.04
CA LYS A 192 -10.17 -15.45 8.58
C LYS A 192 -10.98 -14.23 8.17
N GLN A 193 -10.67 -13.10 8.80
CA GLN A 193 -11.41 -11.86 8.65
C GLN A 193 -10.47 -10.71 8.34
N ILE A 194 -10.72 -9.97 7.26
CA ILE A 194 -10.10 -8.67 7.02
C ILE A 194 -11.04 -7.61 7.58
N LYS A 195 -10.51 -6.65 8.33
CA LYS A 195 -11.23 -5.43 8.68
C LYS A 195 -10.64 -4.24 7.95
N MET A 196 -11.50 -3.37 7.46
CA MET A 196 -11.09 -2.13 6.81
C MET A 196 -12.00 -0.98 7.26
N PRO A 197 -11.44 0.17 7.66
CA PRO A 197 -12.19 1.40 7.79
C PRO A 197 -12.52 1.96 6.41
N ILE A 198 -13.77 2.37 6.20
CA ILE A 198 -14.22 3.21 5.09
C ILE A 198 -15.18 4.23 5.67
N ASN A 199 -14.78 5.50 5.68
CA ASN A 199 -15.64 6.58 6.17
C ASN A 199 -16.50 7.13 5.05
N ASP A 200 -15.91 7.32 3.87
CA ASP A 200 -16.59 7.80 2.68
C ASP A 200 -16.27 6.88 1.49
N VAL A 201 -17.27 6.10 1.09
CA VAL A 201 -17.13 5.16 -0.02
C VAL A 201 -16.89 5.85 -1.36
N TYR A 202 -17.34 7.10 -1.52
CA TYR A 202 -17.06 7.82 -2.75
C TYR A 202 -15.58 8.16 -2.81
N ASN A 203 -15.10 8.92 -1.82
CA ASN A 203 -13.72 9.40 -1.79
C ASN A 203 -12.70 8.25 -1.68
N GLU A 204 -13.01 7.15 -1.00
CA GLU A 204 -12.01 6.09 -0.78
C GLU A 204 -12.06 4.98 -1.84
N VAL A 205 -13.22 4.71 -2.44
CA VAL A 205 -13.42 3.54 -3.31
C VAL A 205 -13.81 3.92 -4.74
N LEU A 206 -14.73 4.88 -4.90
CA LEU A 206 -15.31 5.20 -6.20
C LEU A 206 -14.54 6.28 -6.96
N ALA A 207 -13.88 7.21 -6.28
CA ALA A 207 -13.18 8.34 -6.89
C ALA A 207 -11.81 7.93 -7.49
N LEU A 208 -11.58 8.26 -8.76
CA LEU A 208 -10.40 7.87 -9.53
C LEU A 208 -9.09 8.40 -8.92
N ASP A 209 -9.10 9.62 -8.38
CA ASP A 209 -7.88 10.30 -7.93
C ASP A 209 -7.35 9.77 -6.59
N THR A 210 -8.21 9.11 -5.82
CA THR A 210 -7.96 8.74 -4.41
C THR A 210 -8.04 7.23 -4.15
N VAL A 211 -8.61 6.45 -5.07
CA VAL A 211 -8.83 5.00 -4.91
C VAL A 211 -7.55 4.16 -4.74
N ASN A 212 -6.39 4.69 -5.13
CA ASN A 212 -5.14 3.92 -5.12
C ASN A 212 -4.72 3.46 -3.73
N GLU A 213 -4.95 4.26 -2.68
CA GLU A 213 -4.63 3.89 -1.31
C GLU A 213 -5.51 2.75 -0.82
N PHE A 214 -6.83 2.86 -0.99
CA PHE A 214 -7.77 1.80 -0.63
C PHE A 214 -7.45 0.49 -1.36
N LYS A 215 -7.20 0.56 -2.67
CA LYS A 215 -6.80 -0.60 -3.46
C LYS A 215 -5.53 -1.23 -2.91
N PHE A 216 -4.49 -0.43 -2.65
CA PHE A 216 -3.23 -0.94 -2.11
C PHE A 216 -3.46 -1.73 -0.81
N VAL A 217 -4.18 -1.12 0.14
CA VAL A 217 -4.45 -1.74 1.45
C VAL A 217 -5.29 -3.01 1.32
N LEU A 218 -6.40 -2.97 0.57
CA LEU A 218 -7.25 -4.15 0.35
C LEU A 218 -6.44 -5.32 -0.20
N ARG A 219 -5.59 -5.03 -1.21
CA ARG A 219 -4.77 -6.03 -1.86
C ARG A 219 -3.66 -6.56 -0.96
N HIS A 220 -3.07 -5.69 -0.14
CA HIS A 220 -2.08 -6.04 0.87
C HIS A 220 -2.68 -7.01 1.91
N GLU A 221 -3.79 -6.64 2.54
CA GLU A 221 -4.44 -7.49 3.56
C GLU A 221 -4.99 -8.79 2.97
N TYR A 222 -5.51 -8.76 1.74
CA TYR A 222 -5.93 -9.97 1.04
C TYR A 222 -4.74 -10.92 0.78
N THR A 223 -3.54 -10.37 0.56
CA THR A 223 -2.35 -11.18 0.36
C THR A 223 -1.95 -11.93 1.64
N HIS A 224 -2.08 -11.30 2.82
CA HIS A 224 -1.89 -11.99 4.10
C HIS A 224 -2.86 -13.16 4.26
N TYR A 225 -4.13 -12.98 3.88
CA TYR A 225 -5.10 -14.07 3.82
C TYR A 225 -4.66 -15.21 2.88
N VAL A 226 -4.22 -14.90 1.66
CA VAL A 226 -3.76 -15.92 0.70
C VAL A 226 -2.54 -16.66 1.24
N SER A 227 -1.58 -15.94 1.83
CA SER A 227 -0.38 -16.51 2.43
C SER A 227 -0.74 -17.47 3.57
N HIS A 228 -1.64 -17.06 4.47
CA HIS A 228 -2.16 -17.94 5.53
C HIS A 228 -2.77 -19.23 4.96
N MET A 229 -3.62 -19.14 3.93
CA MET A 229 -4.21 -20.32 3.29
C MET A 229 -3.15 -21.21 2.62
N TYR A 230 -2.16 -20.60 1.99
CA TYR A 230 -1.04 -21.31 1.37
C TYR A 230 -0.20 -22.07 2.41
N ARG A 231 0.09 -21.44 3.57
CA ARG A 231 0.82 -22.06 4.68
C ARG A 231 0.08 -23.26 5.25
N LEU A 232 -1.22 -23.13 5.53
CA LEU A 232 -2.05 -24.22 6.03
C LEU A 232 -2.03 -25.41 5.07
N LYS A 233 -2.21 -25.17 3.77
CA LYS A 233 -2.18 -26.22 2.74
C LYS A 233 -0.82 -26.93 2.65
N ASN A 234 0.27 -26.23 2.94
CA ASN A 234 1.62 -26.76 2.83
C ASN A 234 2.25 -27.21 4.16
N ASN A 235 1.53 -27.13 5.28
CA ASN A 235 2.06 -27.38 6.63
C ASN A 235 3.32 -26.56 6.94
N ILE A 236 3.32 -25.27 6.57
CA ILE A 236 4.41 -24.33 6.88
C ILE A 236 4.04 -23.58 8.16
N GLU A 237 4.91 -23.65 9.15
CA GLU A 237 4.74 -22.92 10.41
C GLU A 237 4.95 -21.42 10.20
N GLU A 238 4.10 -20.59 10.80
CA GLU A 238 4.10 -19.13 10.63
C GLU A 238 5.42 -18.50 11.12
N ASN A 239 5.97 -18.99 12.23
CA ASN A 239 7.25 -18.58 12.81
C ASN A 239 8.47 -19.12 12.03
N LYS A 240 8.32 -19.54 10.77
CA LYS A 240 9.45 -19.81 9.86
C LYS A 240 9.64 -18.73 8.82
N ILE A 241 8.71 -17.78 8.71
CA ILE A 241 8.73 -16.71 7.72
C ILE A 241 9.12 -15.40 8.43
N PRO A 242 10.22 -14.74 8.03
CA PRO A 242 10.55 -13.41 8.52
C PRO A 242 9.47 -12.39 8.14
N ILE A 243 9.12 -11.50 9.08
CA ILE A 243 8.07 -10.49 8.87
C ILE A 243 8.37 -9.62 7.64
N TRP A 244 9.63 -9.18 7.45
CA TRP A 244 10.04 -8.42 6.26
C TRP A 244 9.71 -9.13 4.95
N PHE A 245 9.78 -10.46 4.91
CA PHE A 245 9.48 -11.22 3.71
C PHE A 245 7.97 -11.22 3.44
N GLU A 246 7.17 -11.50 4.47
CA GLU A 246 5.71 -11.52 4.38
C GLU A 246 5.14 -10.16 3.96
N GLU A 247 5.50 -9.09 4.67
CA GLU A 247 5.07 -7.72 4.38
C GLU A 247 5.58 -7.23 3.04
N GLY A 248 6.79 -7.66 2.65
CA GLY A 248 7.35 -7.35 1.34
C GLY A 248 6.53 -7.97 0.21
N VAL A 249 6.06 -9.21 0.36
CA VAL A 249 5.23 -9.89 -0.64
C VAL A 249 3.83 -9.26 -0.70
N ALA A 250 3.24 -8.98 0.47
CA ALA A 250 1.95 -8.28 0.57
C ALA A 250 2.01 -6.89 -0.07
N SER A 251 3.07 -6.12 0.19
CA SER A 251 3.30 -4.82 -0.45
C SER A 251 3.55 -4.94 -1.95
N PHE A 252 4.26 -6.00 -2.39
CA PHE A 252 4.52 -6.22 -3.81
C PHE A 252 3.24 -6.48 -4.60
N ILE A 253 2.37 -7.37 -4.11
CA ILE A 253 1.06 -7.63 -4.71
C ILE A 253 0.13 -6.41 -4.55
N GLY A 254 0.19 -5.74 -3.40
CA GLY A 254 -0.58 -4.54 -3.09
C GLY A 254 -0.37 -3.41 -4.09
N ALA A 255 0.88 -3.19 -4.49
CA ALA A 255 1.27 -2.08 -5.36
C ALA A 255 0.73 -2.15 -6.80
N ASP A 256 0.35 -3.31 -7.34
CA ASP A 256 -0.39 -3.49 -8.61
C ASP A 256 -0.18 -2.43 -9.71
N ASN A 257 1.08 -2.17 -10.10
CA ASN A 257 1.45 -1.20 -11.13
C ASN A 257 1.09 0.27 -10.84
N ILE A 258 0.64 0.60 -9.62
CA ILE A 258 0.38 1.97 -9.13
C ILE A 258 1.65 2.85 -9.21
N GLY A 259 2.79 2.24 -9.54
CA GLY A 259 4.11 2.84 -9.47
C GLY A 259 4.65 2.66 -8.06
N THR A 260 5.95 2.42 -7.94
CA THR A 260 6.55 2.60 -6.62
C THR A 260 6.41 4.07 -6.28
N PRO A 261 5.95 4.45 -5.09
CA PRO A 261 6.20 5.81 -4.67
C PRO A 261 7.73 5.99 -4.77
N ASN A 262 8.17 7.12 -5.33
CA ASN A 262 9.59 7.46 -5.44
C ASN A 262 10.12 7.72 -4.02
N ILE A 263 10.26 6.65 -3.24
CA ILE A 263 10.65 6.73 -1.84
C ILE A 263 12.16 6.63 -1.80
N ILE A 264 12.76 7.78 -1.50
CA ILE A 264 14.16 7.89 -1.16
C ILE A 264 14.28 7.32 0.26
N LEU A 265 14.82 6.10 0.37
CA LEU A 265 15.18 5.56 1.68
C LEU A 265 16.34 6.38 2.26
N ASP A 266 16.33 6.80 3.52
CA ASP A 266 17.52 7.40 4.17
C ASP A 266 18.50 6.31 4.67
N GLY A 267 18.86 5.39 3.77
CA GLY A 267 19.68 4.22 4.09
C GLY A 267 18.89 2.91 4.16
N ILE A 268 19.61 1.82 4.46
CA ILE A 268 19.04 0.47 4.55
C ILE A 268 19.31 -0.08 5.95
N THR A 269 18.24 -0.49 6.61
CA THR A 269 18.25 -1.19 7.89
C THR A 269 18.58 -2.66 7.63
N PRO A 270 19.54 -3.29 8.34
CA PRO A 270 19.77 -4.72 8.18
C PRO A 270 18.49 -5.53 8.37
N PHE A 271 18.19 -6.49 7.48
CA PHE A 271 16.92 -7.25 7.55
C PHE A 271 16.78 -8.04 8.86
N GLU A 272 17.90 -8.45 9.45
CA GLU A 272 17.97 -9.06 10.79
C GLU A 272 17.48 -8.13 11.91
N GLN A 273 17.31 -6.83 11.67
CA GLN A 273 16.78 -5.86 12.63
C GLN A 273 15.30 -5.52 12.35
N LEU A 274 14.74 -5.94 11.22
CA LEU A 274 13.33 -5.73 10.84
C LEU A 274 12.44 -6.83 11.41
N ILE A 275 12.50 -7.00 12.73
CA ILE A 275 11.79 -8.07 13.46
C ILE A 275 10.49 -7.57 14.09
N LYS A 276 10.34 -6.26 14.34
CA LYS A 276 9.15 -5.67 14.98
C LYS A 276 8.51 -4.61 14.10
N PRO A 277 7.21 -4.71 13.76
CA PRO A 277 6.51 -3.73 12.92
C PRO A 277 6.52 -2.30 13.49
N GLU A 278 6.48 -2.15 14.82
CA GLU A 278 6.55 -0.85 15.54
C GLU A 278 7.81 -0.05 15.17
N ASP A 279 8.89 -0.73 14.78
CA ASP A 279 10.14 -0.10 14.40
C ASP A 279 10.17 0.28 12.90
N TRP A 280 9.19 -0.14 12.10
CA TRP A 280 9.30 -0.08 10.64
C TRP A 280 9.00 1.30 10.07
N ALA A 281 8.00 2.00 10.60
CA ALA A 281 7.65 3.35 10.12
C ALA A 281 8.85 4.31 10.25
N SER A 282 9.60 4.20 11.35
CA SER A 282 10.82 5.01 11.55
C SER A 282 12.04 4.53 10.75
N LYS A 283 12.01 3.30 10.21
CA LYS A 283 13.14 2.63 9.55
C LYS A 283 12.90 2.30 8.07
N ASN A 284 11.80 2.79 7.49
CA ASN A 284 11.33 2.46 6.14
C ASN A 284 11.24 0.95 5.86
N GLY A 285 10.73 0.20 6.85
CA GLY A 285 10.72 -1.27 6.83
C GLY A 285 9.86 -1.86 5.72
N TYR A 286 8.68 -1.30 5.46
CA TYR A 286 7.75 -1.78 4.43
C TYR A 286 8.33 -1.56 3.03
N GLU A 287 8.88 -0.38 2.79
CA GLU A 287 9.45 0.02 1.52
C GLU A 287 10.70 -0.79 1.19
N GLN A 288 11.58 -0.99 2.17
CA GLN A 288 12.77 -1.81 1.99
C GLN A 288 12.40 -3.27 1.72
N SER A 289 11.39 -3.79 2.40
CA SER A 289 10.85 -5.14 2.21
C SER A 289 10.26 -5.32 0.82
N TYR A 290 9.43 -4.38 0.38
CA TYR A 290 8.92 -4.32 -0.99
C TYR A 290 10.05 -4.36 -2.02
N LYS A 291 11.07 -3.49 -1.87
CA LYS A 291 12.19 -3.41 -2.82
C LYS A 291 13.03 -4.70 -2.84
N MET A 292 13.13 -5.40 -1.71
CA MET A 292 13.76 -6.72 -1.67
C MET A 292 12.98 -7.75 -2.48
N ILE A 293 11.67 -7.86 -2.27
CA ILE A 293 10.82 -8.80 -3.03
C ILE A 293 10.83 -8.46 -4.51
N TYR A 294 10.74 -7.18 -4.85
CA TYR A 294 10.86 -6.70 -6.21
C TYR A 294 12.18 -7.14 -6.86
N LEU A 295 13.31 -6.97 -6.16
CA LEU A 295 14.63 -7.37 -6.67
C LEU A 295 14.74 -8.90 -6.83
N LEU A 296 14.10 -9.68 -5.98
CA LEU A 296 14.03 -11.14 -6.13
C LEU A 296 13.27 -11.53 -7.38
N ILE A 297 12.07 -10.98 -7.56
CA ILE A 297 11.20 -11.26 -8.70
C ILE A 297 11.85 -10.78 -10.00
N TYR A 298 12.51 -9.62 -10.00
CA TYR A 298 13.26 -9.15 -11.16
C TYR A 298 14.37 -10.12 -11.59
N ASN A 299 15.10 -10.69 -10.63
CA ASN A 299 16.24 -11.56 -10.93
C ASN A 299 15.84 -13.00 -11.27
N HIS A 300 14.71 -13.49 -10.76
CA HIS A 300 14.35 -14.92 -10.78
C HIS A 300 12.94 -15.23 -11.31
N GLY A 301 12.12 -14.21 -11.53
CA GLY A 301 10.69 -14.36 -11.81
C GLY A 301 9.84 -14.58 -10.55
N GLU A 302 8.52 -14.52 -10.70
CA GLU A 302 7.54 -14.58 -9.60
C GLU A 302 7.58 -15.92 -8.82
N ASN A 303 7.95 -17.01 -9.50
CA ASN A 303 8.06 -18.35 -8.92
C ASN A 303 9.04 -18.45 -7.74
N ILE A 304 9.99 -17.52 -7.62
CA ILE A 304 11.02 -17.58 -6.58
C ILE A 304 10.42 -17.55 -5.16
N ILE A 305 9.29 -16.88 -4.98
CA ILE A 305 8.62 -16.78 -3.69
C ILE A 305 8.04 -18.13 -3.29
N ASP A 306 7.37 -18.83 -4.22
CA ASP A 306 6.84 -20.19 -4.04
C ASP A 306 7.97 -21.18 -3.68
N GLU A 307 9.11 -21.11 -4.37
CA GLU A 307 10.26 -21.98 -4.11
C GLU A 307 10.85 -21.77 -2.70
N ILE A 308 10.98 -20.50 -2.27
CA ILE A 308 11.45 -20.15 -0.93
C ILE A 308 10.48 -20.70 0.12
N LEU A 309 9.18 -20.50 -0.05
CA LEU A 309 8.17 -20.94 0.92
C LEU A 309 8.09 -22.47 1.02
N LEU A 310 8.09 -23.19 -0.11
CA LEU A 310 8.05 -24.65 -0.10
C LEU A 310 9.27 -25.29 0.57
N GLY A 311 10.43 -24.66 0.49
CA GLY A 311 11.63 -25.16 1.17
C GLY A 311 11.57 -25.10 2.70
N LEU A 312 10.68 -24.28 3.28
CA LEU A 312 10.48 -24.14 4.73
C LEU A 312 9.86 -25.39 5.39
N LYS A 313 9.34 -26.33 4.59
CA LYS A 313 8.86 -27.63 5.08
C LYS A 313 9.95 -28.37 5.85
N ASP A 314 11.18 -28.32 5.36
CA ASP A 314 12.31 -29.11 5.89
C ASP A 314 13.55 -28.27 6.24
N LYS A 315 13.55 -26.96 5.99
CA LYS A 315 14.73 -26.09 6.12
C LYS A 315 14.40 -24.83 6.90
N SER A 316 15.45 -24.20 7.44
CA SER A 316 15.34 -22.82 7.90
C SER A 316 15.12 -21.85 6.74
N PHE A 317 14.66 -20.64 7.05
CA PHE A 317 14.44 -19.60 6.05
C PHE A 317 15.70 -19.29 5.24
N ASP A 318 16.85 -19.08 5.91
CA ASP A 318 18.11 -18.76 5.25
C ASP A 318 18.60 -19.87 4.31
N GLU A 319 18.42 -21.13 4.72
CA GLU A 319 18.75 -22.29 3.88
C GLU A 319 17.83 -22.39 2.67
N SER A 320 16.52 -22.18 2.86
CA SER A 320 15.54 -22.18 1.77
C SER A 320 15.81 -21.06 0.78
N PHE A 321 16.01 -19.84 1.28
CA PHE A 321 16.33 -18.65 0.52
C PHE A 321 17.61 -18.84 -0.30
N LYS A 322 18.67 -19.33 0.33
CA LYS A 322 19.95 -19.58 -0.36
C LYS A 322 19.82 -20.67 -1.41
N LYS A 323 19.05 -21.73 -1.14
CA LYS A 323 18.82 -22.81 -2.11
C LYS A 323 18.07 -22.30 -3.33
N ALA A 324 17.01 -21.51 -3.15
CA ALA A 324 16.18 -21.00 -4.23
C ALA A 324 16.91 -19.94 -5.06
N THR A 325 17.56 -18.97 -4.40
CA THR A 325 18.16 -17.81 -5.09
C THR A 325 19.64 -17.99 -5.47
N GLY A 326 20.31 -19.00 -4.92
CA GLY A 326 21.76 -19.19 -5.01
C GLY A 326 22.61 -18.22 -4.16
N LYS A 327 21.98 -17.29 -3.42
CA LYS A 327 22.65 -16.24 -2.64
C LYS A 327 22.01 -16.09 -1.26
N THR A 328 22.71 -15.51 -0.29
CA THR A 328 22.11 -15.25 1.03
C THR A 328 21.31 -13.95 1.02
N VAL A 329 20.43 -13.77 2.02
CA VAL A 329 19.73 -12.50 2.27
C VAL A 329 20.73 -11.34 2.33
N LYS A 330 21.89 -11.55 2.98
CA LYS A 330 22.95 -10.54 3.08
C LYS A 330 23.53 -10.12 1.72
N ASN A 331 23.64 -11.05 0.77
CA ASN A 331 24.08 -10.70 -0.58
C ASN A 331 23.07 -9.79 -1.30
N TYR A 332 21.78 -9.99 -1.09
CA TYR A 332 20.74 -9.12 -1.65
C TYR A 332 20.64 -7.78 -0.91
N GLU A 333 20.77 -7.77 0.42
CA GLU A 333 20.87 -6.54 1.21
C GLU A 333 22.01 -5.64 0.69
N ASN A 334 23.17 -6.22 0.39
CA ASN A 334 24.29 -5.47 -0.19
C ASN A 334 24.01 -4.95 -1.61
N GLN A 335 23.23 -5.69 -2.42
CA GLN A 335 22.80 -5.22 -3.73
C GLN A 335 21.85 -4.02 -3.60
N LEU A 336 20.85 -4.10 -2.71
CA LEU A 336 19.98 -2.97 -2.41
C LEU A 336 20.77 -1.75 -1.93
N LYS A 337 21.76 -1.95 -1.05
CA LYS A 337 22.66 -0.86 -0.58
C LYS A 337 23.43 -0.19 -1.72
N LYS A 338 23.80 -0.95 -2.74
CA LYS A 338 24.48 -0.40 -3.92
C LYS A 338 23.51 0.41 -4.79
N HIS A 339 22.30 -0.08 -5.03
CA HIS A 339 21.27 0.68 -5.75
C HIS A 339 20.90 1.97 -5.03
N PHE A 340 20.76 1.91 -3.69
CA PHE A 340 20.53 3.07 -2.84
C PHE A 340 21.62 4.15 -3.02
N LYS A 341 22.89 3.76 -2.90
CA LYS A 341 24.03 4.70 -3.06
C LYS A 341 24.10 5.34 -4.44
N ASN A 342 23.54 4.70 -5.46
CA ASN A 342 23.55 5.19 -6.84
C ASN A 342 22.27 5.97 -7.20
N GLY A 343 21.52 6.47 -6.22
CA GLY A 343 20.35 7.33 -6.45
C GLY A 343 19.13 6.63 -7.04
N TRP A 344 19.05 5.30 -6.99
CA TRP A 344 17.95 4.48 -7.53
C TRP A 344 17.67 4.58 -9.03
N GLU A 345 18.39 5.43 -9.78
CA GLU A 345 18.25 5.58 -11.24
C GLU A 345 18.50 4.27 -12.01
N THR A 346 19.22 3.34 -11.39
CA THR A 346 19.54 2.01 -11.92
C THR A 346 18.70 0.89 -11.31
N PHE A 347 17.66 1.22 -10.51
CA PHE A 347 16.82 0.19 -9.92
C PHE A 347 16.04 -0.51 -11.03
N PRO A 348 16.05 -1.86 -11.05
CA PRO A 348 15.39 -2.61 -12.10
C PRO A 348 13.92 -2.23 -12.29
N GLN A 349 13.44 -2.32 -13.52
CA GLN A 349 12.05 -2.08 -13.86
C GLN A 349 11.42 -3.39 -14.36
N ILE A 350 10.40 -3.87 -13.67
CA ILE A 350 9.52 -4.96 -14.08
C ILE A 350 8.43 -4.32 -14.93
N LYS A 351 8.32 -4.73 -16.20
CA LYS A 351 7.20 -4.37 -17.05
C LYS A 351 5.98 -5.15 -16.58
N LEU A 352 5.28 -4.59 -15.61
CA LEU A 352 4.04 -5.18 -15.17
C LEU A 352 2.98 -4.96 -16.26
N GLN A 353 2.21 -5.99 -16.60
CA GLN A 353 1.22 -5.92 -17.68
C GLN A 353 0.16 -4.86 -17.40
N GLU A 354 -0.18 -4.04 -18.41
CA GLU A 354 -1.36 -3.18 -18.36
C GLU A 354 -2.60 -4.06 -18.16
N LYS A 355 -3.25 -3.88 -17.01
CA LYS A 355 -4.54 -4.51 -16.76
C LYS A 355 -5.63 -3.74 -17.47
N THR A 356 -6.17 -4.39 -18.47
CA THR A 356 -7.46 -4.08 -19.09
C THR A 356 -8.50 -4.98 -18.47
N GLU A 357 -8.82 -4.76 -17.18
CA GLU A 357 -9.97 -5.41 -16.56
C GLU A 357 -11.07 -4.36 -16.42
N ASP A 358 -12.27 -4.73 -16.89
CA ASP A 358 -13.49 -3.91 -16.92
C ASP A 358 -13.93 -3.60 -15.48
N ILE A 359 -13.29 -2.61 -14.86
CA ILE A 359 -13.57 -2.07 -13.51
C ILE A 359 -14.41 -0.80 -13.63
N GLU A 360 -14.38 -0.19 -14.81
CA GLU A 360 -15.02 1.09 -15.08
C GLU A 360 -16.54 1.00 -15.00
N GLN A 361 -17.14 -0.09 -15.47
CA GLN A 361 -18.59 -0.27 -15.40
C GLN A 361 -19.09 -0.42 -13.96
N GLU A 362 -18.40 -1.18 -13.11
CA GLU A 362 -18.71 -1.28 -11.68
C GLU A 362 -18.51 0.06 -10.98
N ARG A 363 -17.50 0.85 -11.37
CA ARG A 363 -17.29 2.21 -10.85
C ARG A 363 -18.43 3.14 -11.25
N ILE A 364 -18.80 3.19 -12.54
CA ILE A 364 -19.94 3.98 -13.04
C ILE A 364 -21.21 3.59 -12.27
N THR A 365 -21.48 2.29 -12.13
CA THR A 365 -22.63 1.78 -11.39
C THR A 365 -22.61 2.22 -9.92
N GLY A 366 -21.44 2.16 -9.28
CA GLY A 366 -21.27 2.59 -7.90
C GLY A 366 -21.47 4.10 -7.72
N ILE A 367 -20.91 4.92 -8.60
CA ILE A 367 -21.09 6.38 -8.57
C ILE A 367 -22.55 6.75 -8.80
N LYS A 368 -23.27 6.09 -9.72
CA LYS A 368 -24.73 6.30 -9.90
C LYS A 368 -25.51 6.04 -8.62
N LYS A 369 -25.29 4.88 -7.99
CA LYS A 369 -25.91 4.52 -6.70
C LYS A 369 -25.55 5.50 -5.57
N TYR A 370 -24.36 6.09 -5.63
CA TYR A 370 -23.92 7.09 -4.67
C TYR A 370 -24.67 8.42 -4.89
N ILE A 371 -24.74 8.92 -6.13
CA ILE A 371 -25.46 10.16 -6.49
C ILE A 371 -26.95 10.06 -6.16
N GLU A 372 -27.59 8.89 -6.34
CA GLU A 372 -28.98 8.68 -5.90
C GLU A 372 -29.19 8.96 -4.41
N LYS A 373 -28.17 8.71 -3.57
CA LYS A 373 -28.20 8.96 -2.12
C LYS A 373 -27.70 10.36 -1.75
N TYR A 374 -26.76 10.90 -2.51
CA TYR A 374 -26.10 12.19 -2.28
C TYR A 374 -26.14 13.06 -3.54
N PRO A 375 -27.34 13.53 -3.94
CA PRO A 375 -27.54 14.18 -5.24
C PRO A 375 -26.91 15.58 -5.33
N ASP A 376 -26.49 16.16 -4.22
CA ASP A 376 -25.79 17.45 -4.12
C ASP A 376 -24.26 17.31 -4.15
N ASN A 377 -23.73 16.08 -4.25
CA ASN A 377 -22.29 15.84 -4.36
C ASN A 377 -21.81 16.10 -5.79
N ILE A 378 -21.34 17.33 -6.03
CA ILE A 378 -20.89 17.81 -7.35
C ILE A 378 -19.67 17.05 -7.85
N ASP A 379 -18.75 16.66 -6.98
CA ASP A 379 -17.56 15.93 -7.39
C ASP A 379 -17.93 14.57 -8.00
N ALA A 380 -18.85 13.83 -7.37
CA ALA A 380 -19.37 12.57 -7.92
C ALA A 380 -20.07 12.74 -9.26
N ILE A 381 -20.84 13.82 -9.42
CA ILE A 381 -21.52 14.14 -10.69
C ILE A 381 -20.48 14.45 -11.79
N LYS A 382 -19.48 15.27 -11.49
CA LYS A 382 -18.41 15.62 -12.42
C LYS A 382 -17.60 14.39 -12.83
N GLU A 383 -17.29 13.51 -11.88
CA GLU A 383 -16.56 12.29 -12.17
C GLU A 383 -17.38 11.32 -13.02
N LEU A 384 -18.68 11.16 -12.76
CA LEU A 384 -19.56 10.36 -13.61
C LEU A 384 -19.67 10.94 -15.03
N ALA A 385 -19.81 12.26 -15.16
CA ALA A 385 -19.79 12.95 -16.46
C ALA A 385 -18.45 12.73 -17.19
N PHE A 386 -17.33 12.81 -16.49
CA PHE A 386 -16.02 12.53 -17.05
C PHE A 386 -15.91 11.09 -17.58
N LEU A 387 -16.36 10.10 -16.80
CA LEU A 387 -16.36 8.69 -17.20
C LEU A 387 -17.25 8.44 -18.43
N TYR A 388 -18.44 9.04 -18.48
CA TYR A 388 -19.30 8.96 -19.68
C TYR A 388 -18.67 9.63 -20.89
N SER A 389 -18.09 10.82 -20.72
CA SER A 389 -17.43 11.54 -21.81
C SER A 389 -16.22 10.77 -22.35
N ARG A 390 -15.43 10.11 -21.49
CA ARG A 390 -14.32 9.24 -21.88
C ARG A 390 -14.79 8.05 -22.73
N ASN A 391 -15.97 7.51 -22.40
CA ASN A 391 -16.60 6.43 -23.16
C ASN A 391 -17.39 6.89 -24.39
N LYS A 392 -17.37 8.19 -24.71
CA LYS A 392 -18.15 8.82 -25.80
C LYS A 392 -19.67 8.69 -25.63
N ASN A 393 -20.14 8.49 -24.40
CA ASN A 393 -21.55 8.45 -24.02
C ASN A 393 -22.05 9.89 -23.74
N PHE A 394 -22.04 10.75 -24.77
CA PHE A 394 -22.25 12.19 -24.61
C PHE A 394 -23.70 12.55 -24.23
N GLU A 395 -24.66 11.73 -24.58
CA GLU A 395 -26.06 11.88 -24.17
C GLU A 395 -26.18 11.73 -22.64
N GLU A 396 -25.58 10.69 -22.07
CA GLU A 396 -25.57 10.45 -20.61
C GLU A 396 -24.81 11.53 -19.85
N VAL A 397 -23.77 12.13 -20.43
CA VAL A 397 -23.11 13.32 -19.87
C VAL A 397 -24.11 14.46 -19.70
N SER A 398 -24.93 14.72 -20.71
CA SER A 398 -25.95 15.78 -20.63
C SER A 398 -26.98 15.51 -19.55
N GLU A 399 -27.44 14.26 -19.42
CA GLU A 399 -28.40 13.86 -18.40
C GLU A 399 -27.85 14.03 -16.98
N VAL A 400 -26.64 13.53 -16.71
CA VAL A 400 -26.06 13.58 -15.37
C VAL A 400 -25.73 15.01 -14.94
N LEU A 401 -25.23 15.86 -15.85
CA LEU A 401 -24.91 17.24 -15.53
C LEU A 401 -26.18 18.06 -15.26
N LYS A 402 -27.26 17.86 -16.03
CA LYS A 402 -28.56 18.50 -15.77
C LYS A 402 -29.13 18.12 -14.42
N LEU A 403 -29.07 16.84 -14.05
CA LEU A 403 -29.46 16.39 -12.71
C LEU A 403 -28.65 17.08 -11.61
N GLY A 404 -27.35 17.30 -11.82
CA GLY A 404 -26.52 18.03 -10.87
C GLY A 404 -26.89 19.51 -10.74
N MET A 405 -27.16 20.18 -11.86
CA MET A 405 -27.56 21.58 -11.89
C MET A 405 -28.90 21.83 -11.18
N ASP A 406 -29.85 20.89 -11.30
CA ASP A 406 -31.13 20.93 -10.56
C ASP A 406 -30.94 20.90 -9.03
N LYS A 407 -29.80 20.39 -8.55
CA LYS A 407 -29.46 20.26 -7.13
C LYS A 407 -28.62 21.41 -6.63
N LYS A 408 -27.62 21.81 -7.41
CA LYS A 408 -26.76 22.94 -7.12
C LYS A 408 -26.31 23.60 -8.41
N ASN A 409 -26.72 24.85 -8.58
CA ASN A 409 -26.30 25.68 -9.71
C ASN A 409 -24.81 26.05 -9.55
N ASP A 410 -23.95 25.44 -10.34
CA ASP A 410 -22.50 25.51 -10.23
C ASP A 410 -21.88 25.80 -11.61
N SER A 411 -20.98 26.77 -11.71
CA SER A 411 -20.40 27.20 -12.99
C SER A 411 -19.63 26.07 -13.67
N HIS A 412 -18.96 25.19 -12.91
CA HIS A 412 -18.20 24.09 -13.49
C HIS A 412 -19.10 23.05 -14.14
N LEU A 413 -20.33 22.85 -13.64
CA LEU A 413 -21.28 21.95 -14.28
C LEU A 413 -21.76 22.52 -15.63
N TRP A 414 -21.97 23.83 -15.71
CA TRP A 414 -22.27 24.50 -16.97
C TRP A 414 -21.12 24.42 -17.98
N ASP A 415 -19.87 24.55 -17.52
CA ASP A 415 -18.68 24.42 -18.36
C ASP A 415 -18.58 23.03 -19.00
N LEU A 416 -18.76 21.99 -18.17
CA LEU A 416 -18.73 20.61 -18.63
C LEU A 416 -19.88 20.32 -19.59
N LEU A 417 -21.06 20.90 -19.35
CA LEU A 417 -22.22 20.72 -20.22
C LEU A 417 -22.01 21.42 -21.56
N ALA A 418 -21.44 22.62 -21.55
CA ALA A 418 -21.11 23.37 -22.76
C ALA A 418 -20.10 22.62 -23.63
N GLN A 419 -19.02 22.12 -23.02
CA GLN A 419 -18.03 21.29 -23.70
C GLN A 419 -18.65 19.99 -24.24
N ASN A 420 -19.58 19.38 -23.51
CA ASN A 420 -20.28 18.20 -24.01
C ASN A 420 -21.18 18.52 -25.21
N TYR A 421 -21.84 19.68 -25.22
CA TYR A 421 -22.62 20.13 -26.38
C TYR A 421 -21.73 20.41 -27.61
N LEU A 422 -20.49 20.90 -27.43
CA LEU A 422 -19.54 20.98 -28.54
C LEU A 422 -19.26 19.61 -29.15
N LYS A 423 -19.05 18.57 -28.32
CA LYS A 423 -18.85 17.19 -28.80
C LYS A 423 -20.06 16.58 -29.50
N LEU A 424 -21.26 17.11 -29.24
CA LEU A 424 -22.51 16.73 -29.90
C LEU A 424 -22.83 17.61 -31.12
N ASN A 425 -21.95 18.55 -31.49
CA ASN A 425 -22.19 19.58 -32.52
C ASN A 425 -23.43 20.46 -32.24
N GLU A 426 -23.84 20.57 -30.98
CA GLU A 426 -24.99 21.38 -30.56
C GLU A 426 -24.55 22.81 -30.18
N PHE A 427 -23.96 23.54 -31.13
CA PHE A 427 -23.28 24.83 -30.89
C PHE A 427 -24.16 25.89 -30.20
N GLU A 428 -25.45 25.98 -30.56
CA GLU A 428 -26.38 26.91 -29.90
C GLU A 428 -26.57 26.59 -28.42
N LYS A 429 -26.66 25.32 -28.05
CA LYS A 429 -26.77 24.91 -26.64
C LYS A 429 -25.45 25.10 -25.91
N ALA A 430 -24.32 24.84 -26.56
CA ALA A 430 -22.99 25.12 -26.00
C ALA A 430 -22.83 26.61 -25.67
N LYS A 431 -23.24 27.49 -26.59
CA LYS A 431 -23.24 28.96 -26.41
C LYS A 431 -24.02 29.40 -25.17
N GLU A 432 -25.25 28.92 -25.02
CA GLU A 432 -26.09 29.28 -23.86
C GLU A 432 -25.56 28.70 -22.54
N ALA A 433 -24.94 27.52 -22.57
CA ALA A 433 -24.30 26.92 -21.40
C ALA A 433 -23.05 27.71 -20.97
N PHE A 434 -22.17 28.11 -21.89
CA PHE A 434 -21.02 28.97 -21.56
C PHE A 434 -21.44 30.34 -21.01
N LYS A 435 -22.50 30.95 -21.56
CA LYS A 435 -23.07 32.18 -20.99
C LYS A 435 -23.57 31.97 -19.56
N SER A 436 -24.34 30.91 -19.34
CA SER A 436 -24.87 30.57 -18.00
C SER A 436 -23.74 30.35 -16.99
N SER A 437 -22.64 29.72 -17.41
CA SER A 437 -21.44 29.60 -16.58
C SER A 437 -20.84 30.97 -16.23
N LEU A 438 -20.65 31.85 -17.23
CA LEU A 438 -20.08 33.18 -17.05
C LEU A 438 -20.98 34.13 -16.21
N GLU A 439 -22.28 33.88 -16.17
CA GLU A 439 -23.20 34.59 -15.27
C GLU A 439 -22.98 34.22 -13.79
N ILE A 440 -22.61 32.96 -13.53
CA ILE A 440 -22.31 32.45 -12.17
C ILE A 440 -20.87 32.81 -11.78
N ASN A 441 -19.92 32.55 -12.68
CA ASN A 441 -18.52 32.89 -12.51
C ASN A 441 -17.95 33.53 -13.78
N GLY A 442 -17.83 34.86 -13.75
CA GLY A 442 -17.38 35.65 -14.91
C GLY A 442 -15.88 35.71 -15.14
N ASP A 443 -15.04 35.00 -14.37
CA ASP A 443 -13.58 35.13 -14.44
C ASP A 443 -12.88 34.09 -15.34
N SER A 444 -13.65 33.19 -15.99
CA SER A 444 -13.12 32.12 -16.84
C SER A 444 -12.73 32.61 -18.23
N GLY A 445 -11.44 32.87 -18.45
CA GLY A 445 -10.89 33.20 -19.77
C GLY A 445 -11.16 32.11 -20.81
N THR A 446 -11.07 30.85 -20.42
CA THR A 446 -11.37 29.70 -21.30
C THR A 446 -12.81 29.72 -21.81
N ASN A 447 -13.78 30.12 -20.97
CA ASN A 447 -15.17 30.22 -21.42
C ASN A 447 -15.40 31.38 -22.40
N TYR A 448 -14.69 32.51 -22.21
CA TYR A 448 -14.70 33.60 -23.20
C TYR A 448 -14.11 33.14 -24.53
N GLU A 449 -13.04 32.35 -24.52
CA GLU A 449 -12.45 31.78 -25.74
C GLU A 449 -13.43 30.84 -26.46
N TYR A 450 -14.00 29.83 -25.77
CA TYR A 450 -14.96 28.93 -26.41
C TYR A 450 -16.21 29.66 -26.91
N LEU A 451 -16.73 30.62 -26.15
CA LEU A 451 -17.88 31.40 -26.58
C LEU A 451 -17.56 32.23 -27.84
N ALA A 452 -16.37 32.83 -27.89
CA ALA A 452 -15.91 33.56 -29.07
C ALA A 452 -15.70 32.65 -30.28
N GLU A 453 -15.13 31.46 -30.09
CA GLU A 453 -14.99 30.44 -31.14
C GLU A 453 -16.36 30.04 -31.70
N ILE A 454 -17.36 29.81 -30.84
CA ILE A 454 -18.72 29.52 -31.29
C ILE A 454 -19.30 30.71 -32.07
N TYR A 455 -19.04 31.95 -31.65
CA TYR A 455 -19.50 33.13 -32.40
C TYR A 455 -18.82 33.29 -33.76
N LEU A 456 -17.64 32.71 -34.01
CA LEU A 456 -17.04 32.74 -35.35
C LEU A 456 -17.91 32.06 -36.43
N LEU A 457 -18.74 31.08 -36.04
CA LEU A 457 -19.72 30.43 -36.93
C LEU A 457 -20.82 31.39 -37.42
N TYR A 458 -21.00 32.53 -36.75
CA TYR A 458 -22.15 33.40 -36.98
C TYR A 458 -21.77 34.85 -37.29
N ASP A 459 -20.77 35.39 -36.59
CA ASP A 459 -20.47 36.81 -36.54
C ASP A 459 -19.07 37.07 -35.92
N ILE A 460 -18.09 37.40 -36.77
CA ILE A 460 -16.71 37.69 -36.34
C ILE A 460 -16.61 38.94 -35.45
N ASP A 461 -17.51 39.91 -35.61
CA ASP A 461 -17.52 41.11 -34.78
C ASP A 461 -17.95 40.78 -33.35
N LYS A 462 -19.02 39.98 -33.20
CA LYS A 462 -19.43 39.49 -31.88
C LYS A 462 -18.37 38.62 -31.24
N SER A 463 -17.68 37.79 -32.01
CA SER A 463 -16.58 36.97 -31.51
C SER A 463 -15.49 37.84 -30.85
N ILE A 464 -15.08 38.92 -31.53
CA ILE A 464 -14.11 39.89 -31.00
C ILE A 464 -14.68 40.64 -29.78
N GLU A 465 -15.95 41.04 -29.80
CA GLU A 465 -16.64 41.73 -28.70
C GLU A 465 -16.64 40.87 -27.42
N ILE A 466 -16.96 39.58 -27.54
CA ILE A 466 -16.99 38.64 -26.40
C ILE A 466 -15.62 38.55 -25.74
N LEU A 467 -14.54 38.36 -26.51
CA LEU A 467 -13.19 38.33 -25.97
C LEU A 467 -12.80 39.64 -25.28
N GLN A 468 -13.17 40.79 -25.87
CA GLN A 468 -12.92 42.10 -25.26
C GLN A 468 -13.68 42.27 -23.95
N SER A 469 -14.93 41.80 -23.88
CA SER A 469 -15.74 41.87 -22.66
C SER A 469 -15.15 41.07 -21.50
N GLY A 470 -14.35 40.03 -21.80
CA GLY A 470 -13.63 39.23 -20.82
C GLY A 470 -12.39 39.93 -20.23
N LEU A 471 -11.77 40.88 -20.94
CA LEU A 471 -10.52 41.53 -20.50
C LEU A 471 -10.63 42.22 -19.13
N ASP A 472 -11.80 42.75 -18.79
CA ASP A 472 -12.02 43.44 -17.51
C ASP A 472 -12.49 42.49 -16.39
N LYS A 473 -12.74 41.21 -16.70
CA LYS A 473 -13.36 40.24 -15.78
C LYS A 473 -12.44 39.10 -15.38
N VAL A 474 -11.53 38.69 -16.26
CA VAL A 474 -10.65 37.53 -16.03
C VAL A 474 -9.42 37.91 -15.22
N VAL A 475 -8.88 36.94 -14.46
CA VAL A 475 -7.67 37.15 -13.64
C VAL A 475 -6.42 37.42 -14.50
N TYR A 476 -6.34 36.81 -15.69
CA TYR A 476 -5.19 36.88 -16.59
C TYR A 476 -5.61 37.38 -17.99
N PRO A 477 -5.91 38.68 -18.14
CA PRO A 477 -6.43 39.22 -19.41
C PRO A 477 -5.43 39.16 -20.56
N ASP A 478 -4.13 39.04 -20.25
CA ASP A 478 -3.08 38.84 -21.26
C ASP A 478 -3.23 37.54 -22.04
N LEU A 479 -3.97 36.55 -21.52
CA LEU A 479 -4.27 35.31 -22.24
C LEU A 479 -5.26 35.51 -23.39
N LEU A 480 -6.18 36.48 -23.29
CA LEU A 480 -7.19 36.75 -24.33
C LEU A 480 -6.66 37.65 -25.46
N LYS A 481 -5.67 38.49 -25.18
CA LYS A 481 -5.14 39.50 -26.13
C LYS A 481 -4.64 38.90 -27.46
N PRO A 482 -3.87 37.79 -27.49
CA PRO A 482 -3.44 37.18 -28.74
C PRO A 482 -4.62 36.73 -29.61
N LYS A 483 -5.64 36.14 -29.01
CA LYS A 483 -6.85 35.66 -29.71
C LYS A 483 -7.65 36.82 -30.31
N ILE A 484 -7.78 37.93 -29.56
CA ILE A 484 -8.39 39.17 -30.07
C ILE A 484 -7.64 39.70 -31.29
N GLN A 485 -6.31 39.71 -31.27
CA GLN A 485 -5.50 40.19 -32.39
C GLN A 485 -5.64 39.27 -33.62
N GLN A 486 -5.65 37.96 -33.40
CA GLN A 486 -5.87 36.97 -34.46
C GLN A 486 -7.21 37.20 -35.16
N TYR A 487 -8.29 37.40 -34.39
CA TYR A 487 -9.64 37.54 -34.96
C TYR A 487 -9.81 38.89 -35.65
N LYS A 488 -9.21 39.97 -35.13
CA LYS A 488 -9.16 41.27 -35.83
C LYS A 488 -8.44 41.18 -37.16
N LYS A 489 -7.29 40.51 -37.19
CA LYS A 489 -6.54 40.31 -38.44
C LYS A 489 -7.35 39.49 -39.44
N LEU A 490 -7.97 38.39 -39.00
CA LEU A 490 -8.85 37.59 -39.85
C LEU A 490 -9.97 38.46 -40.45
N LYS A 491 -10.62 39.30 -39.64
CA LYS A 491 -11.64 40.23 -40.10
C LYS A 491 -11.11 41.16 -41.19
N GLU A 492 -9.98 41.83 -40.94
CA GLU A 492 -9.35 42.74 -41.90
C GLU A 492 -9.01 42.03 -43.22
N ASP A 493 -8.43 40.83 -43.16
CA ASP A 493 -8.06 40.05 -44.34
C ASP A 493 -9.29 39.64 -45.17
N LEU A 494 -10.39 39.26 -44.50
CA LEU A 494 -11.66 38.94 -45.16
C LEU A 494 -12.31 40.17 -45.81
N GLU A 495 -12.30 41.32 -45.13
CA GLU A 495 -12.81 42.59 -45.69
C GLU A 495 -12.01 43.06 -46.91
N MET A 496 -10.72 42.71 -46.99
CA MET A 496 -9.87 42.93 -48.16
C MET A 496 -10.10 41.92 -49.30
N GLY A 497 -11.01 40.96 -49.13
CA GLY A 497 -11.33 39.93 -50.12
C GLY A 497 -10.33 38.79 -50.20
N ASN A 498 -9.44 38.63 -49.20
CA ASN A 498 -8.49 37.53 -49.15
C ASN A 498 -9.16 36.27 -48.58
N GLN A 499 -9.84 35.50 -49.43
CA GLN A 499 -10.50 34.26 -49.03
C GLN A 499 -9.51 33.17 -48.53
N GLU A 500 -8.24 33.23 -48.94
CA GLU A 500 -7.21 32.28 -48.48
C GLU A 500 -6.84 32.50 -47.00
N ALA A 501 -7.01 33.73 -46.48
CA ALA A 501 -6.74 34.06 -45.08
C ALA A 501 -7.61 33.26 -44.10
N TYR A 502 -8.83 32.88 -44.49
CA TYR A 502 -9.68 32.05 -43.65
C TYR A 502 -9.13 30.63 -43.51
N LYS A 503 -8.67 30.05 -44.63
CA LYS A 503 -8.06 28.72 -44.64
C LYS A 503 -6.76 28.71 -43.85
N ASP A 504 -5.90 29.71 -44.03
CA ASP A 504 -4.67 29.89 -43.26
C ASP A 504 -4.98 30.03 -41.77
N PHE A 505 -6.00 30.81 -41.42
CA PHE A 505 -6.44 30.96 -40.04
C PHE A 505 -6.83 29.62 -39.43
N LEU A 506 -7.65 28.82 -40.12
CA LEU A 506 -8.05 27.51 -39.63
C LEU A 506 -6.87 26.53 -39.54
N GLU A 507 -5.88 26.62 -40.42
CA GLU A 507 -4.69 25.76 -40.41
C GLU A 507 -3.77 26.05 -39.21
N PHE A 508 -3.54 27.34 -38.90
CA PHE A 508 -2.51 27.75 -37.93
C PHE A 508 -3.03 28.10 -36.53
N ASN A 509 -4.36 28.13 -36.31
CA ASN A 509 -4.94 28.43 -35.00
C ASN A 509 -5.52 27.18 -34.33
N ASN A 510 -5.33 27.11 -33.01
CA ASN A 510 -5.88 26.05 -32.17
C ASN A 510 -7.30 26.44 -31.74
N LEU A 511 -8.29 25.89 -32.44
CA LEU A 511 -9.73 25.98 -32.14
C LEU A 511 -10.22 24.62 -31.66
N ASP A 512 -11.38 24.59 -31.00
CA ASP A 512 -12.11 23.33 -30.79
C ASP A 512 -12.31 22.59 -32.13
N GLU A 513 -12.07 21.29 -32.14
CA GLU A 513 -12.06 20.46 -33.35
C GLU A 513 -13.44 20.47 -34.05
N ASN A 514 -14.53 20.42 -33.29
CA ASN A 514 -15.88 20.39 -33.85
C ASN A 514 -16.27 21.76 -34.43
N ILE A 515 -15.87 22.85 -33.76
CA ILE A 515 -16.08 24.20 -34.27
C ILE A 515 -15.26 24.40 -35.55
N LYS A 516 -13.99 23.97 -35.55
CA LYS A 516 -13.11 24.06 -36.72
C LYS A 516 -13.68 23.29 -37.90
N ASP A 517 -14.18 22.08 -37.70
CA ASP A 517 -14.79 21.27 -38.75
C ASP A 517 -16.03 21.95 -39.33
N ALA A 518 -16.90 22.52 -38.49
CA ALA A 518 -18.06 23.29 -38.94
C ALA A 518 -17.65 24.54 -39.76
N LEU A 519 -16.61 25.26 -39.33
CA LEU A 519 -16.06 26.40 -40.09
C LEU A 519 -15.47 25.97 -41.44
N ILE A 520 -14.82 24.79 -41.52
CA ILE A 520 -14.31 24.25 -42.79
C ILE A 520 -15.47 23.91 -43.74
N GLU A 521 -16.58 23.38 -43.23
CA GLU A 521 -17.76 23.09 -44.04
C GLU A 521 -18.39 24.36 -44.62
N GLU A 522 -18.58 25.41 -43.81
CA GLU A 522 -19.11 26.69 -44.29
C GLU A 522 -18.22 27.33 -45.36
N VAL A 523 -16.89 27.22 -45.23
CA VAL A 523 -15.94 27.77 -46.21
C VAL A 523 -15.99 27.06 -47.55
N LYS A 524 -16.39 25.77 -47.60
CA LYS A 524 -16.54 25.04 -48.87
C LYS A 524 -17.73 25.55 -49.70
N ASP A 525 -18.66 26.26 -49.08
CA ASP A 525 -19.85 26.83 -49.72
C ASP A 525 -19.65 28.29 -50.18
N TYR A 526 -18.50 28.91 -49.89
CA TYR A 526 -18.02 30.18 -50.45
C TYR A 526 -17.23 29.97 -51.75
#